data_AF-A0A959A667-F1
#
_entry.id   AF-A0A959A667-F1
#
_cell.length_a   1.000
_cell.length_b   1.000
_cell.length_c   1.000
_cell.angle_alpha   90.00
_cell.angle_beta   90.00
_cell.angle_gamma   90.00
#
_symmetry.space_group_name_H-M   'P 1'
#
loop_
_entity.id
_entity.type
_entity.pdbx_description
1 polymer ?
#
loop_
_entity_poly.entity_id
_entity_poly.type
_entity_poly.pdbx_seq_one_letter_code
_entity_poly.pdbx_strand_id
1 'polypeptide(L)'
;MTALPITKSPAANLVRLKPVNRQPQIKTWLEDLEFYEKEVAFYCQMLRIGIRNGRGDNQPLFYELMHEFAEIRDLHLPEIKRLAIPVLGNETGQDEAFTLQSKLESLKQDLRNLKLKAFPLLPEIQQIIIW
;
A
#
# COMPACT_ATOMS: atom_id res chain seq x y z
N MET A 1 -69.12 12.37 -12.49
CA MET A 1 -68.36 11.55 -11.53
C MET A 1 -67.42 10.64 -12.28
N THR A 2 -66.11 10.91 -12.28
CA THR A 2 -65.00 9.96 -12.01
C THR A 2 -63.68 10.68 -12.27
N ALA A 3 -63.03 11.13 -11.19
CA ALA A 3 -61.67 11.63 -11.20
C ALA A 3 -60.71 10.43 -11.24
N LEU A 4 -59.68 10.52 -12.10
CA LEU A 4 -58.59 9.54 -12.15
C LEU A 4 -57.78 9.59 -10.85
N PRO A 5 -57.44 8.44 -10.24
CA PRO A 5 -56.64 8.42 -9.03
C PRO A 5 -55.17 8.75 -9.35
N ILE A 6 -54.67 9.79 -8.68
CA ILE A 6 -53.25 10.13 -8.57
C ILE A 6 -52.55 8.94 -7.89
N THR A 7 -51.81 8.14 -8.65
CA THR A 7 -50.85 7.21 -8.08
C THR A 7 -49.70 8.01 -7.50
N LYS A 8 -49.75 8.22 -6.19
CA LYS A 8 -48.62 8.66 -5.40
C LYS A 8 -47.53 7.61 -5.55
N SER A 9 -46.48 7.89 -6.33
CA SER A 9 -45.22 7.15 -6.22
C SER A 9 -44.80 7.19 -4.74
N PRO A 10 -44.63 6.03 -4.07
CA PRO A 10 -44.14 6.04 -2.72
C PRO A 10 -42.72 6.59 -2.76
N ALA A 11 -42.46 7.50 -1.82
CA ALA A 11 -41.21 8.17 -1.57
C ALA A 11 -40.01 7.30 -1.95
N ALA A 12 -39.12 7.85 -2.77
CA ALA A 12 -37.74 7.42 -2.85
C ALA A 12 -37.20 7.37 -1.41
N ASN A 13 -37.14 6.17 -0.86
CA ASN A 13 -36.41 5.88 0.37
C ASN A 13 -34.94 6.14 0.04
N LEU A 14 -34.55 7.41 0.14
CA LEU A 14 -33.17 7.82 0.36
C LEU A 14 -32.77 7.17 1.69
N VAL A 15 -32.33 5.91 1.58
CA VAL A 15 -31.55 5.25 2.62
C VAL A 15 -30.34 6.15 2.80
N ARG A 16 -30.43 7.07 3.76
CA ARG A 16 -29.27 7.76 4.32
C ARG A 16 -28.43 6.65 4.95
N LEU A 17 -27.55 6.07 4.15
CA LEU A 17 -26.48 5.20 4.62
C LEU A 17 -25.75 6.02 5.69
N LYS A 18 -25.83 5.58 6.94
CA LYS A 18 -25.08 6.19 8.03
C LYS A 18 -23.60 6.19 7.61
N PRO A 19 -22.87 7.31 7.78
CA PRO A 19 -21.44 7.31 7.51
C PRO A 19 -20.81 6.22 8.39
N VAL A 20 -20.37 5.15 7.76
CA VAL A 20 -19.59 4.10 8.42
C VAL A 20 -18.38 4.83 9.01
N ASN A 21 -18.17 4.72 10.32
CA ASN A 21 -17.04 5.34 10.98
C ASN A 21 -15.76 4.64 10.49
N ARG A 22 -15.15 5.18 9.43
CA ARG A 22 -13.97 4.62 8.73
C ARG A 22 -12.66 4.91 9.48
N GLN A 23 -12.68 5.73 10.52
CA GLN A 23 -11.50 6.13 11.28
C GLN A 23 -10.65 4.96 11.80
N PRO A 24 -11.21 3.86 12.34
CA PRO A 24 -10.42 2.72 12.79
C PRO A 24 -9.66 2.04 11.64
N GLN A 25 -10.30 1.92 10.47
CA GLN A 25 -9.73 1.27 9.30
C GLN A 25 -8.57 2.08 8.70
N ILE A 26 -8.74 3.41 8.63
CA ILE A 26 -7.70 4.31 8.11
C ILE A 26 -6.49 4.35 9.05
N LYS A 27 -6.73 4.31 10.38
CA LYS A 27 -5.64 4.21 11.35
C LYS A 27 -4.80 2.95 11.14
N THR A 28 -5.46 1.79 10.95
CA THR A 28 -4.75 0.54 10.61
C THR A 28 -3.96 0.67 9.31
N TRP A 29 -4.49 1.34 8.28
CA TRP A 29 -3.76 1.56 7.05
C TRP A 29 -2.49 2.42 7.23
N LEU A 30 -2.53 3.41 8.12
CA LEU A 30 -1.33 4.22 8.42
C LEU A 30 -0.29 3.41 9.18
N GLU A 31 -0.71 2.60 10.15
CA GLU A 31 0.16 1.67 10.86
C GLU A 31 0.81 0.66 9.88
N ASP A 32 0.04 0.13 8.92
CA ASP A 32 0.53 -0.73 7.85
C ASP A 32 1.58 -0.01 6.99
N LEU A 33 1.34 1.26 6.61
CA LEU A 33 2.28 2.05 5.80
C LEU A 33 3.59 2.34 6.55
N GLU A 34 3.53 2.63 7.84
CA GLU A 34 4.73 2.77 8.67
C GLU A 34 5.52 1.46 8.79
N PHE A 35 4.81 0.34 8.89
CA PHE A 35 5.45 -0.98 8.86
C PHE A 35 6.14 -1.23 7.52
N TYR A 36 5.48 -0.95 6.40
CA TYR A 36 6.06 -1.12 5.06
C TYR A 36 7.28 -0.24 4.83
N GLU A 37 7.31 1.00 5.34
CA GLU A 37 8.51 1.83 5.26
C GLU A 37 9.72 1.20 5.95
N LYS A 38 9.53 0.70 7.17
CA LYS A 38 10.60 0.02 7.93
C LYS A 38 11.06 -1.23 7.21
N GLU A 39 10.12 -1.98 6.65
CA GLU A 39 10.40 -3.20 5.92
C GLU A 39 11.17 -2.94 4.61
N VAL A 40 10.73 -1.97 3.81
CA VAL A 40 11.44 -1.55 2.57
C VAL A 40 12.83 -1.02 2.90
N ALA A 41 12.98 -0.25 3.97
CA ALA A 41 14.29 0.23 4.43
C ALA A 41 15.22 -0.93 4.81
N PHE A 42 14.70 -1.95 5.50
CA PHE A 42 15.44 -3.17 5.82
C PHE A 42 15.93 -3.89 4.56
N TYR A 43 15.06 -4.12 3.57
CA TYR A 43 15.47 -4.77 2.31
C TYR A 43 16.48 -3.93 1.54
N CYS A 44 16.29 -2.61 1.45
CA CYS A 44 17.27 -1.71 0.84
C CYS A 44 18.65 -1.81 1.50
N GLN A 45 18.70 -1.86 2.83
CA GLN A 45 19.95 -1.99 3.56
C GLN A 45 20.61 -3.35 3.30
N MET A 46 19.85 -4.44 3.35
CA MET A 46 20.35 -5.78 3.05
C MET A 46 20.92 -5.86 1.63
N LEU A 47 20.17 -5.40 0.63
CA LEU A 47 20.61 -5.40 -0.77
C LEU A 47 21.85 -4.55 -0.96
N ARG A 48 21.98 -3.40 -0.28
CA ARG A 48 23.21 -2.59 -0.31
C ARG A 48 24.43 -3.34 0.23
N ILE A 49 24.26 -4.14 1.29
CA ILE A 49 25.33 -5.01 1.82
C ILE A 49 25.68 -6.08 0.77
N GLY A 50 24.66 -6.73 0.19
CA GLY A 50 24.81 -7.70 -0.89
C GLY A 50 25.55 -7.14 -2.10
N ILE A 51 25.24 -5.92 -2.53
CA ILE A 51 25.93 -5.23 -3.65
C ILE A 51 27.39 -4.94 -3.30
N ARG A 52 27.66 -4.44 -2.08
CA ARG A 52 29.01 -4.01 -1.70
C ARG A 52 29.97 -5.19 -1.54
N ASN A 53 29.45 -6.31 -1.03
CA ASN A 53 30.28 -7.41 -0.56
C ASN A 53 30.05 -8.72 -1.33
N GLY A 54 28.95 -8.83 -2.06
CA GLY A 54 28.60 -9.99 -2.87
C GLY A 54 29.55 -10.14 -4.04
N ARG A 55 30.00 -11.37 -4.26
CA ARG A 55 30.84 -11.76 -5.40
C ARG A 55 30.06 -12.82 -6.18
N GLY A 56 29.66 -12.52 -7.41
CA GLY A 56 29.04 -13.52 -8.27
C GLY A 56 27.94 -13.00 -9.19
N ASP A 57 27.27 -13.97 -9.82
CA ASP A 57 26.32 -13.80 -10.93
C ASP A 57 25.01 -13.09 -10.52
N ASN A 58 24.74 -12.95 -9.21
CA ASN A 58 23.53 -12.31 -8.68
C ASN A 58 23.63 -10.79 -8.53
N GLN A 59 24.79 -10.19 -8.81
CA GLN A 59 25.02 -8.73 -8.76
C GLN A 59 23.95 -7.91 -9.52
N PRO A 60 23.59 -8.24 -10.78
CA PRO A 60 22.56 -7.52 -11.51
C PRO A 60 21.20 -7.57 -10.81
N LEU A 61 20.85 -8.73 -10.25
CA LEU A 61 19.58 -8.93 -9.56
C LEU A 61 19.51 -8.15 -8.24
N PHE A 62 20.64 -8.00 -7.53
CA PHE A 62 20.69 -7.14 -6.35
C PHE A 62 20.43 -5.66 -6.70
N TYR A 63 21.01 -5.16 -7.79
CA TYR A 63 20.76 -3.79 -8.26
C TYR A 63 19.31 -3.59 -8.71
N GLU A 64 18.75 -4.55 -9.47
CA GLU A 64 17.36 -4.52 -9.91
C GLU A 64 16.41 -4.44 -8.71
N LEU A 65 16.55 -5.35 -7.75
CA LEU A 65 15.72 -5.35 -6.55
C LEU A 65 15.92 -4.09 -5.71
N MET A 66 17.16 -3.59 -5.61
CA MET A 66 17.44 -2.34 -4.89
C MET A 66 16.71 -1.16 -5.53
N HIS A 67 16.66 -1.11 -6.86
CA HIS A 67 15.90 -0.10 -7.58
C HIS A 67 14.39 -0.24 -7.33
N GLU A 68 13.83 -1.45 -7.48
CA GLU A 68 12.38 -1.69 -7.26
C GLU A 68 11.96 -1.34 -5.81
N PHE A 69 12.74 -1.71 -4.79
CA PHE A 69 12.46 -1.32 -3.41
C PHE A 69 12.62 0.18 -3.17
N ALA A 70 13.60 0.84 -3.81
CA ALA A 70 13.78 2.29 -3.70
C ALA A 70 12.59 3.03 -4.33
N GLU A 71 12.05 2.55 -5.44
CA GLU A 71 10.86 3.10 -6.09
C GLU A 71 9.65 3.06 -5.16
N ILE A 72 9.43 1.95 -4.46
CA ILE A 72 8.37 1.87 -3.45
C ILE A 72 8.59 2.88 -2.32
N ARG A 73 9.82 3.00 -1.83
CA ARG A 73 10.17 3.92 -0.73
C ARG A 73 9.96 5.38 -1.11
N ASP A 74 10.41 5.76 -2.30
CA ASP A 74 10.56 7.17 -2.67
C ASP A 74 9.35 7.69 -3.45
N LEU A 75 8.57 6.82 -4.11
CA LEU A 75 7.40 7.21 -4.90
C LEU A 75 6.09 6.70 -4.29
N HIS A 76 5.93 5.39 -4.13
CA HIS A 76 4.62 4.81 -3.80
C HIS A 76 4.17 5.06 -2.36
N LEU A 77 5.05 4.83 -1.38
CA LEU A 77 4.72 5.04 0.04
C LEU A 77 4.37 6.51 0.34
N PRO A 78 5.14 7.52 -0.10
CA PRO A 78 4.79 8.93 0.08
C PRO A 78 3.47 9.31 -0.62
N GLU A 79 3.24 8.80 -1.83
CA GLU A 79 1.99 9.06 -2.57
C GLU A 79 0.77 8.53 -1.79
N ILE A 80 0.83 7.29 -1.32
CA ILE A 80 -0.28 6.64 -0.60
C ILE A 80 -0.51 7.33 0.74
N LYS A 81 0.55 7.71 1.47
CA LYS A 81 0.42 8.49 2.71
C LYS A 81 -0.23 9.85 2.48
N ARG A 82 0.13 10.55 1.41
CA ARG A 82 -0.48 11.82 1.04
C ARG A 82 -1.99 11.67 0.78
N LEU A 83 -2.42 10.55 0.21
CA LEU A 83 -3.84 10.25 -0.01
C LEU A 83 -4.57 9.82 1.27
N ALA A 84 -3.87 9.25 2.25
CA ALA A 84 -4.47 8.82 3.52
C ALA A 84 -4.79 9.98 4.48
N ILE A 85 -4.02 11.08 4.43
CA ILE A 85 -4.19 12.25 5.32
C ILE A 85 -5.55 12.94 5.15
N PRO A 86 -6.02 13.27 3.92
CA PRO A 86 -7.35 13.85 3.71
C PRO A 86 -8.48 12.93 4.16
N VAL A 87 -8.30 11.62 3.98
CA VAL A 87 -9.31 10.60 4.32
C VAL A 87 -9.53 10.48 5.84
N LEU A 88 -8.50 10.78 6.66
CA LEU A 88 -8.64 10.93 8.12
C LEU A 88 -9.47 12.17 8.53
N GLY A 89 -9.40 13.25 7.74
CA GLY A 89 -10.05 14.53 8.04
C GLY A 89 -11.57 14.54 7.84
N ASN A 90 -12.16 13.44 7.35
CA ASN A 90 -13.54 13.39 6.83
C ASN A 90 -13.80 14.39 5.68
N GLU A 91 -12.75 14.88 5.02
CA GLU A 91 -12.85 15.87 3.94
C GLU A 91 -13.10 15.24 2.56
N THR A 92 -13.15 13.91 2.48
CA THR A 92 -13.04 13.16 1.21
C THR A 92 -14.29 12.37 0.86
N GLY A 93 -14.59 12.31 -0.44
CA GLY A 93 -15.66 11.49 -1.02
C GLY A 93 -15.39 9.98 -0.95
N GLN A 94 -16.40 9.16 -1.25
CA GLN A 94 -16.26 7.70 -1.25
C GLN A 94 -15.22 7.18 -2.26
N ASP A 95 -15.02 7.90 -3.37
CA ASP A 95 -14.12 7.51 -4.46
C ASP A 95 -12.64 7.57 -4.07
N GLU A 96 -12.26 8.53 -3.21
CA GLU A 96 -10.88 8.67 -2.75
C GLU A 96 -10.50 7.57 -1.75
N ALA A 97 -11.43 7.19 -0.88
CA ALA A 97 -11.22 6.07 0.03
C ALA A 97 -11.10 4.74 -0.74
N PHE A 98 -11.86 4.55 -1.82
CA PHE A 98 -11.72 3.39 -2.69
C PHE A 98 -10.38 3.38 -3.43
N THR A 99 -9.96 4.53 -3.95
CA THR A 99 -8.65 4.70 -4.61
C THR A 99 -7.50 4.39 -3.66
N LEU A 100 -7.57 4.88 -2.42
CA LEU A 100 -6.59 4.60 -1.37
C LEU A 100 -6.51 3.09 -1.07
N GLN A 101 -7.66 2.44 -0.87
CA GLN A 101 -7.71 1.01 -0.62
C GLN A 101 -7.12 0.21 -1.78
N SER A 102 -7.44 0.56 -3.02
CA SER A 102 -6.88 -0.11 -4.21
C SER A 102 -5.35 0.06 -4.29
N LYS A 103 -4.81 1.24 -4.01
CA LYS A 103 -3.36 1.48 -3.99
C LYS A 103 -2.66 0.70 -2.86
N LEU A 104 -3.29 0.61 -1.69
CA LEU A 104 -2.76 -0.19 -0.56
C LEU A 104 -2.68 -1.68 -0.90
N GLU A 105 -3.73 -2.23 -1.52
CA GLU A 105 -3.72 -3.64 -1.93
C GLU A 105 -2.72 -3.91 -3.06
N SER A 106 -2.56 -2.98 -4.01
CA SER A 106 -1.48 -3.06 -5.02
C SER A 106 -0.11 -3.09 -4.35
N LEU A 107 0.15 -2.12 -3.47
CA LEU A 107 1.42 -2.03 -2.74
C LEU A 107 1.73 -3.32 -1.96
N LYS A 108 0.73 -3.89 -1.28
CA LYS A 108 0.89 -5.17 -0.57
C LYS A 108 1.31 -6.29 -1.51
N GLN A 109 0.69 -6.37 -2.68
CA GLN A 109 1.00 -7.39 -3.67
C GLN A 109 2.40 -7.19 -4.26
N ASP A 110 2.78 -5.95 -4.57
CA ASP A 110 4.10 -5.61 -5.10
C ASP A 110 5.19 -5.92 -4.09
N LEU A 111 5.02 -5.52 -2.82
CA LEU A 111 5.91 -5.89 -1.72
C LEU A 111 6.02 -7.39 -1.56
N ARG A 112 4.92 -8.14 -1.63
CA ARG A 112 4.95 -9.60 -1.55
C ARG A 112 5.80 -10.20 -2.68
N ASN A 113 5.61 -9.73 -3.91
CA ASN A 113 6.35 -10.21 -5.07
C ASN A 113 7.85 -9.91 -4.92
N LEU A 114 8.21 -8.69 -4.52
CA LEU A 114 9.60 -8.30 -4.28
C LEU A 114 10.26 -9.11 -3.19
N LYS A 115 9.56 -9.36 -2.07
CA LYS A 115 10.08 -10.21 -0.99
C LYS A 115 10.38 -11.62 -1.48
N LEU A 116 9.49 -12.20 -2.30
CA LEU A 116 9.70 -13.54 -2.85
C LEU A 116 10.91 -13.59 -3.79
N LYS A 117 11.18 -12.52 -4.56
CA LYS A 117 12.40 -12.41 -5.37
C LYS A 117 13.66 -12.21 -4.51
N ALA A 118 13.55 -11.42 -3.43
CA ALA A 118 14.69 -11.10 -2.57
C ALA A 118 15.08 -12.23 -1.61
N PHE A 119 14.10 -13.02 -1.15
CA PHE A 119 14.30 -14.06 -0.12
C PHE A 119 15.39 -15.09 -0.47
N PRO A 120 15.45 -15.65 -1.70
CA PRO A 120 16.51 -16.58 -2.09
C PRO A 120 17.92 -15.98 -2.03
N LEU A 121 18.05 -14.65 -2.09
CA LEU A 121 19.34 -13.96 -2.09
C LEU A 121 19.81 -13.59 -0.68
N LEU A 122 18.91 -13.59 0.31
CA LEU A 122 19.26 -13.24 1.69
C LEU A 122 20.36 -14.12 2.31
N PRO A 123 20.43 -15.45 2.07
CA PRO A 123 21.51 -16.28 2.59
C PRO A 123 22.90 -15.83 2.12
N GLU A 124 23.03 -15.39 0.87
CA GLU A 124 24.28 -14.86 0.32
C GLU A 124 24.72 -13.59 1.05
N ILE A 125 23.75 -12.73 1.39
CA ILE A 125 23.99 -11.50 2.16
C ILE A 125 24.34 -11.82 3.63
N GLN A 126 23.74 -12.84 4.23
CA GLN A 126 24.00 -13.22 5.62
C GLN A 126 25.41 -13.81 5.83
N GLN A 127 25.94 -14.55 4.85
CA GLN A 127 27.30 -15.10 4.91
C GLN A 127 28.39 -14.01 5.02
N ILE A 128 28.07 -12.80 4.56
CA ILE A 128 28.96 -11.65 4.56
C ILE A 128 29.00 -10.95 5.93
N ILE A 129 27.92 -10.99 6.70
CA ILE A 129 27.80 -10.27 7.99
C ILE A 129 28.54 -11.01 9.12
N ILE A 130 28.97 -12.25 8.91
CA ILE A 130 29.60 -13.11 9.93
C ILE A 130 31.15 -13.04 9.90
N TRP A 131 31.76 -12.17 9.10
CA TRP A 131 33.23 -12.01 9.01
C TRP A 131 33.74 -10.65 9.48
#